data_AF-A0AAJ0G087-F1
#
_entry.id   AF-A0AAJ0G087-F1
#
_cell.length_a   1.000
_cell.length_b   1.000
_cell.length_c   1.000
_cell.angle_alpha   90.00
_cell.angle_beta   90.00
_cell.angle_gamma   90.00
#
_symmetry.space_group_name_H-M   'P 1'
#
loop_
_entity.id
_entity.type
_entity.pdbx_description
1 polymer ?
#
loop_
_entity_poly.entity_id
_entity_poly.type
_entity_poly.pdbx_seq_one_letter_code
_entity_poly.pdbx_strand_id
1 'polypeptide(L)'
;MENPQEEFKAATELLLQKFPSQRSNKYDNDEWILYEHYIPQLLALARNYIESQVKPNPLRPTMDFVSLLANAANAIHDNDTTNSVPGLLKTADSAFNKCPEDTQDRLLEMAEGLEIWLELLPHDDLLLALAYSWLGMAVGGQERYEEGIDLLLKAGKILEGPAGEIPTRKLVWGYNTSRNYYCMGHYDKAEHLLNESLEDAYRLQSWYMQV
;
A
#
# COMPACT_ATOMS: atom_id res chain seq x y z
N MET A 1 -26.34 -18.84 -18.86
CA MET A 1 -25.80 -18.92 -17.49
C MET A 1 -24.86 -17.75 -17.38
N GLU A 2 -25.20 -16.79 -16.53
CA GLU A 2 -24.32 -15.66 -16.21
C GLU A 2 -22.99 -16.18 -15.68
N ASN A 3 -21.88 -15.68 -16.21
CA ASN A 3 -20.53 -16.03 -15.79
C ASN A 3 -20.13 -15.10 -14.63
N PRO A 4 -20.10 -15.58 -13.37
CA PRO A 4 -19.88 -14.70 -12.21
C PRO A 4 -18.54 -13.96 -12.26
N GLN A 5 -17.55 -14.52 -12.95
CA GLN A 5 -16.26 -13.88 -13.14
C GLN A 5 -16.34 -12.71 -14.13
N GLU A 6 -17.13 -12.82 -15.19
CA GLU A 6 -17.36 -11.74 -16.15
C GLU A 6 -18.15 -10.59 -15.51
N GLU A 7 -19.17 -10.91 -14.71
CA GLU A 7 -19.93 -9.91 -13.96
C GLU A 7 -19.07 -9.17 -12.95
N PHE A 8 -18.23 -9.90 -12.21
CA PHE A 8 -17.28 -9.31 -11.27
C PHE A 8 -16.30 -8.36 -11.98
N LYS A 9 -15.80 -8.75 -13.14
CA LYS A 9 -14.90 -7.93 -13.96
C LYS A 9 -15.61 -6.68 -14.49
N ALA A 10 -16.81 -6.84 -15.07
CA ALA A 10 -17.59 -5.73 -15.59
C ALA A 10 -17.99 -4.73 -14.49
N ALA A 11 -18.40 -5.22 -13.31
CA ALA A 11 -18.69 -4.38 -12.16
C ALA A 11 -17.45 -3.61 -11.67
N THR A 12 -16.29 -4.27 -11.66
CA THR A 12 -15.01 -3.65 -11.32
C THR A 12 -14.68 -2.50 -12.29
N GLU A 13 -14.75 -2.75 -13.60
CA GLU A 13 -14.47 -1.75 -14.63
C GLU A 13 -15.41 -0.53 -14.54
N LEU A 14 -16.71 -0.77 -14.32
CA LEU A 14 -17.70 0.30 -14.18
C LEU A 14 -17.47 1.15 -12.94
N LEU A 15 -17.16 0.52 -11.80
CA LEU A 15 -16.90 1.24 -10.56
C LEU A 15 -15.56 1.96 -10.59
N LEU A 16 -14.54 1.39 -11.25
CA LEU A 16 -13.24 2.04 -11.38
C LEU A 16 -13.33 3.39 -12.13
N GLN A 17 -14.24 3.50 -13.10
CA GLN A 17 -14.54 4.78 -13.77
C GLN A 17 -15.14 5.83 -12.81
N LYS A 18 -15.73 5.40 -11.69
CA LYS A 18 -16.30 6.29 -10.67
C LYS A 18 -15.32 6.61 -9.56
N PHE A 19 -14.27 5.81 -9.39
CA PHE A 19 -13.20 6.02 -8.42
C PHE A 19 -11.85 6.10 -9.16
N PRO A 20 -11.56 7.22 -9.86
CA PRO A 20 -10.29 7.41 -10.55
C PRO A 20 -9.12 7.51 -9.57
N SER A 21 -7.89 7.26 -10.06
CA SER A 21 -6.67 7.32 -9.24
C SER A 21 -6.33 8.72 -8.74
N GLN A 22 -6.77 9.76 -9.46
CA GLN A 22 -6.57 11.16 -9.11
C GLN A 22 -7.91 11.84 -8.86
N ARG A 23 -8.03 12.55 -7.73
CA ARG A 23 -9.16 13.47 -7.48
C ARG A 23 -8.91 14.77 -8.22
N SER A 24 -9.96 15.35 -8.81
CA SER A 24 -9.82 16.66 -9.46
C SER A 24 -9.73 17.78 -8.42
N ASN A 25 -10.35 17.61 -7.23
CA ASN A 25 -10.22 18.54 -6.11
C ASN A 25 -10.68 17.90 -4.77
N LYS A 26 -9.82 17.91 -3.74
CA LYS A 26 -10.08 17.33 -2.40
C LYS A 26 -11.30 17.94 -1.68
N TYR A 27 -11.69 19.17 -2.05
CA TYR A 27 -12.79 19.92 -1.42
C TYR A 27 -14.02 20.07 -2.31
N ASP A 28 -14.10 19.30 -3.40
CA ASP A 28 -15.27 19.32 -4.27
C ASP A 28 -16.41 18.47 -3.70
N ASN A 29 -17.49 19.14 -3.29
CA ASN A 29 -18.69 18.49 -2.80
C ASN A 29 -19.38 17.65 -3.89
N ASP A 30 -19.20 17.98 -5.16
CA ASP A 30 -19.85 17.28 -6.27
C ASP A 30 -19.20 15.89 -6.51
N GLU A 31 -17.87 15.78 -6.32
CA GLU A 31 -17.18 14.48 -6.31
C GLU A 31 -17.65 13.59 -5.15
N TRP A 32 -17.85 14.18 -3.97
CA TRP A 32 -18.32 13.43 -2.80
C TRP A 32 -19.72 12.86 -3.00
N ILE A 33 -20.65 13.65 -3.55
CA ILE A 33 -22.02 13.19 -3.87
C ILE A 33 -21.98 12.01 -4.85
N LEU A 34 -21.06 12.05 -5.82
CA LEU A 34 -20.86 10.93 -6.74
C LEU A 34 -20.38 9.69 -6.00
N TYR A 35 -19.35 9.80 -5.17
CA TYR A 35 -18.81 8.66 -4.41
C TYR A 35 -19.85 8.07 -3.47
N GLU A 36 -20.56 8.92 -2.72
CA GLU A 36 -21.65 8.52 -1.82
C GLU A 36 -22.68 7.63 -2.52
N HIS A 37 -23.02 7.95 -3.77
CA HIS A 37 -23.95 7.16 -4.57
C HIS A 37 -23.44 5.74 -4.91
N TYR A 38 -22.12 5.57 -5.06
CA TYR A 38 -21.49 4.32 -5.51
C TYR A 38 -20.83 3.49 -4.39
N ILE A 39 -20.66 4.06 -3.19
CA ILE A 39 -20.11 3.35 -2.02
C ILE A 39 -20.86 2.04 -1.72
N PRO A 40 -22.21 1.97 -1.71
CA PRO A 40 -22.92 0.73 -1.42
C PRO A 40 -22.57 -0.41 -2.40
N GLN A 41 -22.41 -0.09 -3.68
CA GLN A 41 -22.11 -1.03 -4.76
C GLN A 41 -20.66 -1.51 -4.66
N LEU A 42 -19.73 -0.61 -4.35
CA LEU A 42 -18.35 -0.94 -4.05
C LEU A 42 -18.25 -1.91 -2.85
N LEU A 43 -18.91 -1.60 -1.74
CA LEU A 43 -18.88 -2.43 -0.54
C LEU A 43 -19.52 -3.80 -0.79
N ALA A 44 -20.60 -3.86 -1.57
CA ALA A 44 -21.21 -5.11 -2.00
C ALA A 44 -20.24 -5.93 -2.87
N LEU A 45 -19.54 -5.30 -3.82
CA LEU A 45 -18.56 -5.97 -4.67
C LEU A 45 -17.38 -6.54 -3.83
N ALA A 46 -16.85 -5.75 -2.90
CA ALA A 46 -15.80 -6.18 -1.98
C ALA A 46 -16.24 -7.37 -1.12
N ARG A 47 -17.46 -7.31 -0.58
CA ARG A 47 -18.04 -8.41 0.20
C ARG A 47 -18.24 -9.67 -0.64
N ASN A 48 -18.80 -9.54 -1.86
CA ASN A 48 -19.00 -10.65 -2.78
C ASN A 48 -17.67 -11.34 -3.13
N TYR A 49 -16.60 -10.55 -3.33
CA TYR A 49 -15.26 -11.08 -3.50
C TYR A 49 -14.83 -11.92 -2.28
N ILE A 50 -14.89 -11.37 -1.07
CA ILE A 50 -14.50 -12.08 0.17
C ILE A 50 -15.30 -13.37 0.33
N GLU A 51 -16.63 -13.31 0.20
CA GLU A 51 -17.52 -14.46 0.33
C GLU A 51 -17.27 -15.52 -0.75
N SER A 52 -16.79 -15.13 -1.93
CA SER A 52 -16.42 -16.08 -2.97
C SER A 52 -15.17 -16.89 -2.61
N GLN A 53 -14.26 -16.37 -1.77
CA GLN A 53 -12.98 -17.01 -1.48
C GLN A 53 -13.10 -18.33 -0.72
N VAL A 54 -14.24 -18.59 -0.09
CA VAL A 54 -14.53 -19.86 0.60
C VAL A 54 -15.34 -20.84 -0.27
N LYS A 55 -15.69 -20.46 -1.51
CA LYS A 55 -16.49 -21.29 -2.42
C LYS A 55 -15.58 -22.15 -3.33
N PRO A 56 -16.08 -23.26 -3.90
CA PRO A 56 -15.28 -24.15 -4.75
C PRO A 56 -14.67 -23.48 -5.99
N ASN A 57 -15.35 -22.48 -6.53
CA ASN A 57 -14.88 -21.67 -7.66
C ASN A 57 -14.84 -20.19 -7.21
N PRO A 58 -13.75 -19.75 -6.56
CA PRO A 58 -13.64 -18.39 -6.06
C PRO A 58 -13.47 -17.39 -7.20
N LEU A 59 -13.91 -16.16 -6.99
CA LEU A 59 -13.64 -15.07 -7.92
C LEU A 59 -12.13 -14.78 -7.92
N ARG A 60 -11.58 -14.64 -9.12
CA ARG A 60 -10.18 -14.31 -9.34
C ARG A 60 -10.04 -12.78 -9.40
N PRO A 61 -9.23 -12.18 -8.51
CA PRO A 61 -9.02 -10.74 -8.52
C PRO A 61 -8.13 -10.34 -9.70
N THR A 62 -8.32 -9.11 -10.15
CA THR A 62 -7.45 -8.41 -11.10
C THR A 62 -6.85 -7.19 -10.40
N MET A 63 -5.80 -6.59 -10.94
CA MET A 63 -5.34 -5.32 -10.36
C MET A 63 -6.34 -4.20 -10.53
N ASP A 64 -7.18 -4.21 -11.57
CA ASP A 64 -8.25 -3.20 -11.71
C ASP A 64 -9.16 -3.22 -10.47
N PHE A 65 -9.38 -4.40 -9.89
CA PHE A 65 -10.12 -4.54 -8.63
C PHE A 65 -9.31 -4.04 -7.43
N VAL A 66 -8.01 -4.33 -7.37
CA VAL A 66 -7.12 -3.79 -6.33
C VAL A 66 -7.07 -2.26 -6.38
N SER A 67 -6.87 -1.68 -7.57
CA SER A 67 -6.88 -0.25 -7.85
C SER A 67 -8.21 0.38 -7.48
N LEU A 68 -9.34 -0.25 -7.83
CA LEU A 68 -10.67 0.22 -7.42
C LEU A 68 -10.77 0.35 -5.90
N LEU A 69 -10.37 -0.68 -5.15
CA LEU A 69 -10.45 -0.65 -3.69
C LEU A 69 -9.54 0.42 -3.08
N ALA A 70 -8.33 0.60 -3.62
CA ALA A 70 -7.38 1.61 -3.18
C ALA A 70 -7.85 3.04 -3.50
N ASN A 71 -8.33 3.27 -4.72
CA ASN A 71 -8.87 4.56 -5.16
C ASN A 71 -10.10 4.94 -4.35
N ALA A 72 -10.99 3.97 -4.10
CA ALA A 72 -12.18 4.22 -3.31
C ALA A 72 -11.85 4.48 -1.84
N ALA A 73 -10.92 3.73 -1.25
CA ALA A 73 -10.45 4.00 0.11
C ALA A 73 -9.90 5.43 0.24
N ASN A 74 -9.14 5.90 -0.77
CA ASN A 74 -8.66 7.28 -0.84
C ASN A 74 -9.82 8.29 -0.96
N ALA A 75 -10.73 8.05 -1.88
CA ALA A 75 -11.86 8.94 -2.18
C ALA A 75 -12.76 9.19 -0.96
N ILE A 76 -12.93 8.18 -0.10
CA ILE A 76 -13.84 8.24 1.04
C ILE A 76 -13.17 8.49 2.38
N HIS A 77 -11.84 8.50 2.44
CA HIS A 77 -11.08 8.54 3.70
C HIS A 77 -11.51 9.68 4.64
N ASP A 78 -11.59 10.91 4.12
CA ASP A 78 -11.91 12.08 4.93
C ASP A 78 -13.37 12.08 5.44
N ASN A 79 -14.25 11.28 4.83
CA ASN A 79 -15.70 11.25 5.10
C ASN A 79 -16.22 9.88 5.56
N ASP A 80 -15.33 8.94 5.88
CA ASP A 80 -15.72 7.58 6.26
C ASP A 80 -16.23 7.51 7.70
N THR A 81 -17.51 7.83 7.88
CA THR A 81 -18.20 7.72 9.16
C THR A 81 -18.49 6.27 9.56
N THR A 82 -18.23 5.31 8.67
CA THR A 82 -18.62 3.89 8.83
C THR A 82 -17.45 2.97 9.11
N ASN A 83 -16.22 3.50 9.10
CA ASN A 83 -14.99 2.73 9.24
C ASN A 83 -14.86 1.62 8.17
N SER A 84 -15.27 1.93 6.95
CA SER A 84 -15.19 1.08 5.77
C SER A 84 -13.77 1.01 5.17
N VAL A 85 -12.97 2.07 5.31
CA VAL A 85 -11.62 2.20 4.71
C VAL A 85 -10.68 1.06 5.11
N PRO A 86 -10.52 0.69 6.40
CA PRO A 86 -9.66 -0.43 6.76
C PRO A 86 -10.11 -1.77 6.14
N GLY A 87 -11.42 -1.97 5.99
CA GLY A 87 -11.99 -3.14 5.36
C GLY A 87 -11.67 -3.22 3.87
N LEU A 88 -11.77 -2.10 3.15
CA LEU A 88 -11.40 -2.00 1.73
C LEU A 88 -9.91 -2.28 1.52
N LEU A 89 -9.04 -1.66 2.32
CA LEU A 89 -7.59 -1.85 2.21
C LEU A 89 -7.16 -3.29 2.52
N LYS A 90 -7.75 -3.92 3.56
CA LYS A 90 -7.51 -5.34 3.86
C LYS A 90 -7.98 -6.26 2.73
N THR A 91 -9.08 -5.90 2.08
CA THR A 91 -9.59 -6.66 0.93
C THR A 91 -8.66 -6.51 -0.28
N ALA A 92 -8.15 -5.30 -0.52
CA ALA A 92 -7.20 -5.00 -1.59
C ALA A 92 -5.90 -5.79 -1.42
N ASP A 93 -5.35 -5.82 -0.20
CA ASP A 93 -4.16 -6.62 0.14
C ASP A 93 -4.39 -8.12 -0.08
N SER A 94 -5.53 -8.65 0.38
CA SER A 94 -5.86 -10.06 0.16
C SER A 94 -6.05 -10.40 -1.33
N ALA A 95 -6.60 -9.47 -2.11
CA ALA A 95 -6.80 -9.62 -3.55
C ALA A 95 -5.49 -9.56 -4.32
N PHE A 96 -4.63 -8.61 -3.98
CA PHE A 96 -3.30 -8.43 -4.57
C PHE A 96 -2.45 -9.69 -4.45
N ASN A 97 -2.40 -10.30 -3.25
CA ASN A 97 -1.67 -11.54 -3.00
C ASN A 97 -2.16 -12.76 -3.81
N LYS A 98 -3.30 -12.65 -4.50
CA LYS A 98 -3.93 -13.70 -5.30
C LYS A 98 -4.02 -13.35 -6.79
N CYS A 99 -3.45 -12.22 -7.21
CA CYS A 99 -3.30 -11.89 -8.62
C CYS A 99 -2.20 -12.79 -9.25
N PRO A 100 -2.34 -13.18 -10.53
CA PRO A 100 -1.40 -14.11 -11.17
C PRO A 100 0.01 -13.50 -11.37
N GLU A 101 1.06 -14.32 -11.40
CA GLU A 101 2.48 -13.91 -11.39
C GLU A 101 2.90 -12.94 -12.51
N ASP A 102 2.20 -12.90 -13.63
CA ASP A 102 2.37 -11.92 -14.72
C ASP A 102 1.96 -10.49 -14.32
N THR A 103 1.34 -10.30 -13.16
CA THR A 103 1.08 -9.00 -12.54
C THR A 103 2.22 -8.49 -11.64
N GLN A 104 3.40 -9.14 -11.61
CA GLN A 104 4.62 -8.57 -11.00
C GLN A 104 5.05 -7.23 -11.64
N ASP A 105 4.76 -7.01 -12.92
CA ASP A 105 4.90 -5.69 -13.55
C ASP A 105 3.92 -4.65 -12.97
N ARG A 106 2.84 -5.08 -12.33
CA ARG A 106 1.83 -4.22 -11.68
C ARG A 106 2.15 -3.93 -10.21
N LEU A 107 3.21 -4.52 -9.64
CA LEU A 107 3.88 -3.95 -8.44
C LEU A 107 4.48 -2.58 -8.76
N LEU A 108 4.91 -2.36 -10.01
CA LEU A 108 5.32 -1.04 -10.51
C LEU A 108 4.12 -0.10 -10.58
N GLU A 109 2.96 -0.56 -11.08
CA GLU A 109 1.71 0.24 -11.08
C GLU A 109 1.17 0.50 -9.66
N MET A 110 1.38 -0.41 -8.70
CA MET A 110 1.06 -0.20 -7.30
C MET A 110 2.05 0.77 -6.64
N ALA A 111 3.30 0.82 -7.10
CA ALA A 111 4.28 1.85 -6.75
C ALA A 111 3.93 3.22 -7.35
N GLU A 112 3.42 3.26 -8.59
CA GLU A 112 2.91 4.46 -9.26
C GLU A 112 1.59 4.95 -8.62
N GLY A 113 0.71 4.03 -8.23
CA GLY A 113 -0.48 4.32 -7.44
C GLY A 113 -0.14 4.81 -6.05
N LEU A 114 0.97 4.33 -5.46
CA LEU A 114 1.58 4.88 -4.27
C LEU A 114 2.10 6.29 -4.55
N GLU A 115 2.86 6.54 -5.63
CA GLU A 115 3.35 7.87 -6.04
C GLU A 115 2.22 8.89 -6.25
N ILE A 116 1.12 8.50 -6.88
CA ILE A 116 -0.09 9.33 -7.01
C ILE A 116 -0.71 9.61 -5.63
N TRP A 117 -0.70 8.62 -4.73
CA TRP A 117 -1.05 8.78 -3.31
C TRP A 117 -0.11 9.75 -2.57
N LEU A 118 1.18 9.78 -2.94
CA LEU A 118 2.19 10.69 -2.39
C LEU A 118 2.03 12.14 -2.91
N GLU A 119 1.48 12.34 -4.11
CA GLU A 119 1.30 13.66 -4.75
C GLU A 119 -0.01 14.38 -4.38
N LEU A 120 -1.07 13.67 -3.99
CA LEU A 120 -2.44 14.22 -3.93
C LEU A 120 -3.05 14.39 -2.52
N LEU A 121 -2.37 13.95 -1.46
CA LEU A 121 -2.88 14.05 -0.09
C LEU A 121 -2.01 14.97 0.77
N PRO A 122 -2.61 15.83 1.63
CA PRO A 122 -1.84 16.60 2.60
C PRO A 122 -1.10 15.62 3.51
N HIS A 123 0.23 15.76 3.54
CA HIS A 123 1.14 14.80 4.12
C HIS A 123 0.76 14.43 5.56
N ASP A 124 0.47 13.16 5.77
CA ASP A 124 0.93 12.50 6.99
C ASP A 124 2.32 11.97 6.61
N ASP A 125 3.38 12.69 7.01
CA ASP A 125 4.80 12.37 6.73
C ASP A 125 5.11 10.87 6.99
N LEU A 126 4.35 10.28 7.90
CA LEU A 126 4.39 8.87 8.27
C LEU A 126 4.06 7.89 7.14
N LEU A 127 2.98 8.12 6.38
CA LEU A 127 2.54 7.20 5.33
C LEU A 127 3.51 7.23 4.14
N LEU A 128 4.01 8.41 3.82
CA LEU A 128 5.01 8.64 2.78
C LEU A 128 6.33 7.90 3.08
N ALA A 129 6.80 7.96 4.34
CA ALA A 129 7.99 7.24 4.76
C ALA A 129 7.83 5.71 4.71
N LEU A 130 6.66 5.20 5.10
CA LEU A 130 6.35 3.76 5.02
C LEU A 130 6.28 3.26 3.58
N ALA A 131 5.62 4.03 2.72
CA ALA A 131 5.50 3.76 1.29
C ALA A 131 6.88 3.57 0.64
N TYR A 132 7.77 4.57 0.80
CA TYR A 132 9.14 4.48 0.28
C TYR A 132 9.94 3.33 0.90
N SER A 133 9.74 3.04 2.19
CA SER A 133 10.43 1.92 2.87
C SER A 133 10.01 0.55 2.33
N TRP A 134 8.72 0.36 2.03
CA TRP A 134 8.21 -0.88 1.46
C TRP A 134 8.61 -1.03 0.00
N LEU A 135 8.56 0.04 -0.80
CA LEU A 135 9.03 0.01 -2.18
C LEU A 135 10.51 -0.32 -2.26
N GLY A 136 11.35 0.33 -1.44
CA GLY A 136 12.78 0.04 -1.44
C GLY A 136 13.11 -1.38 -0.98
N MET A 137 12.33 -1.96 -0.06
CA MET A 137 12.45 -3.38 0.28
C MET A 137 12.05 -4.28 -0.90
N ALA A 138 10.92 -4.00 -1.56
CA ALA A 138 10.41 -4.81 -2.65
C ALA A 138 11.37 -4.82 -3.85
N VAL A 139 11.90 -3.64 -4.23
CA VAL A 139 12.89 -3.48 -5.29
C VAL A 139 14.20 -4.20 -4.91
N GLY A 140 14.68 -4.04 -3.68
CA GLY A 140 15.83 -4.80 -3.17
C GLY A 140 15.57 -6.30 -3.00
N GLY A 141 14.31 -6.75 -2.99
CA GLY A 141 13.93 -8.17 -3.05
C GLY A 141 14.13 -8.78 -4.43
N GLN A 142 14.16 -7.95 -5.47
CA GLN A 142 14.45 -8.33 -6.87
C GLN A 142 15.94 -8.20 -7.21
N GLU A 143 16.81 -8.12 -6.20
CA GLU A 143 18.26 -7.91 -6.35
C GLU A 143 18.66 -6.56 -7.00
N ARG A 144 17.72 -5.63 -7.14
CA ARG A 144 17.94 -4.26 -7.63
C ARG A 144 18.29 -3.32 -6.47
N TYR A 145 19.39 -3.61 -5.79
CA TYR A 145 19.71 -2.97 -4.51
C TYR A 145 20.00 -1.47 -4.61
N GLU A 146 20.63 -1.02 -5.70
CA GLU A 146 20.90 0.39 -5.99
C GLU A 146 19.62 1.21 -6.12
N GLU A 147 18.59 0.66 -6.77
CA GLU A 147 17.29 1.33 -6.92
C GLU A 147 16.49 1.26 -5.61
N GLY A 148 16.60 0.13 -4.90
CA GLY A 148 15.98 -0.06 -3.59
C GLY A 148 16.51 0.92 -2.55
N ILE A 149 17.83 1.17 -2.53
CA ILE A 149 18.44 2.09 -1.57
C ILE A 149 18.03 3.54 -1.82
N ASP A 150 17.85 3.97 -3.08
CA ASP A 150 17.39 5.32 -3.41
C ASP A 150 16.00 5.61 -2.81
N LEU A 151 15.10 4.61 -2.86
CA LEU A 151 13.77 4.70 -2.25
C LEU A 151 13.86 4.74 -0.72
N LEU A 152 14.71 3.89 -0.14
CA LEU A 152 14.93 3.87 1.31
C LEU A 152 15.52 5.19 1.83
N LEU A 153 16.39 5.85 1.07
CA LEU A 153 16.91 7.17 1.45
C LEU A 153 15.85 8.27 1.38
N LYS A 154 14.91 8.19 0.43
CA LYS A 154 13.74 9.09 0.41
C LYS A 154 12.89 8.91 1.67
N ALA A 155 12.65 7.67 2.10
CA ALA A 155 11.97 7.38 3.38
C ALA A 155 12.73 7.97 4.58
N GLY A 156 14.06 7.79 4.61
CA GLY A 156 14.92 8.27 5.69
C GLY A 156 14.83 9.78 5.89
N LYS A 157 14.84 10.55 4.79
CA LYS A 157 14.70 12.02 4.84
C LYS A 157 13.41 12.48 5.49
N ILE A 158 12.32 11.74 5.33
CA ILE A 158 11.03 12.06 5.95
C ILE A 158 11.02 11.68 7.43
N LEU A 159 11.70 10.57 7.77
CA LEU A 159 11.93 10.14 9.15
C LEU A 159 12.92 11.02 9.92
N GLU A 160 13.51 12.04 9.30
CA GLU A 160 14.21 13.13 10.01
C GLU A 160 13.21 14.15 10.60
N GLY A 161 11.96 14.16 10.13
CA GLY A 161 10.88 15.00 10.61
C GLY A 161 10.02 14.33 11.72
N PRO A 162 8.83 14.88 12.00
CA PRO A 162 7.94 14.39 13.07
C PRO A 162 7.57 12.89 12.95
N ALA A 163 7.51 12.35 11.73
CA ALA A 163 7.28 10.91 11.51
C ALA A 163 8.36 10.02 12.14
N GLY A 164 9.59 10.53 12.27
CA GLY A 164 10.71 9.86 12.93
C GLY A 164 10.61 9.78 14.45
N GLU A 165 9.71 10.55 15.07
CA GLU A 165 9.46 10.48 16.51
C GLU A 165 8.75 9.18 16.89
N ILE A 166 8.16 8.46 15.92
CA ILE A 166 7.57 7.13 16.12
C ILE A 166 8.69 6.08 16.01
N PRO A 167 9.20 5.55 17.12
CA PRO A 167 10.48 4.85 17.10
C PRO A 167 10.45 3.53 16.32
N THR A 168 9.30 2.84 16.32
CA THR A 168 9.10 1.58 15.58
C THR A 168 9.23 1.73 14.07
N ARG A 169 9.08 2.95 13.53
CA ARG A 169 9.15 3.21 12.09
C ARG A 169 10.59 3.41 11.63
N LYS A 170 11.37 4.14 12.43
CA LYS A 170 12.81 4.30 12.23
C LYS A 170 13.54 2.95 12.31
N LEU A 171 13.08 2.05 13.20
CA LEU A 171 13.57 0.66 13.27
C LEU A 171 13.39 -0.13 11.97
N VAL A 172 12.17 -0.16 11.44
CA VAL A 172 11.86 -0.91 10.20
C VAL A 172 12.65 -0.35 9.02
N TRP A 173 12.72 0.98 8.90
CA TRP A 173 13.54 1.63 7.90
C TRP A 173 15.02 1.25 8.01
N GLY A 174 15.59 1.28 9.22
CA GLY A 174 16.99 0.96 9.47
C GLY A 174 17.35 -0.48 9.11
N TYR A 175 16.49 -1.45 9.46
CA TYR A 175 16.69 -2.86 9.05
C TYR A 175 16.68 -3.03 7.52
N ASN A 176 15.72 -2.42 6.83
CA ASN A 176 15.57 -2.56 5.38
C ASN A 176 16.74 -1.91 4.62
N THR A 177 17.21 -0.77 5.13
CA THR A 177 18.33 -0.01 4.58
C THR A 177 19.65 -0.71 4.84
N SER A 178 19.84 -1.26 6.04
CA SER A 178 21.00 -2.08 6.36
C SER A 178 21.10 -3.31 5.44
N ARG A 179 19.99 -4.02 5.23
CA ARG A 179 19.95 -5.18 4.32
C ARG A 179 20.40 -4.80 2.90
N ASN A 180 19.88 -3.69 2.36
CA ASN A 180 20.26 -3.25 1.01
C ASN A 180 21.75 -2.89 0.94
N TYR A 181 22.27 -2.13 1.91
CA TYR A 181 23.71 -1.85 1.97
C TYR A 181 24.56 -3.11 2.07
N TYR A 182 24.14 -4.11 2.85
CA TYR A 182 24.84 -5.38 2.97
C TYR A 182 24.90 -6.10 1.61
N CYS A 183 23.77 -6.18 0.91
CA CYS A 183 23.68 -6.80 -0.41
C CYS A 183 24.52 -6.09 -1.48
N MET A 184 24.74 -4.78 -1.34
CA MET A 184 25.63 -3.97 -2.20
C MET A 184 27.12 -4.08 -1.81
N GLY A 185 27.47 -4.83 -0.75
CA GLY A 185 28.84 -4.93 -0.25
C GLY A 185 29.30 -3.72 0.59
N HIS A 186 28.39 -2.82 0.96
CA HIS A 186 28.66 -1.69 1.84
C HIS A 186 28.55 -2.09 3.31
N TYR A 187 29.39 -3.04 3.73
CA TYR A 187 29.30 -3.69 5.04
C TYR A 187 29.39 -2.71 6.21
N ASP A 188 30.29 -1.73 6.15
CA ASP A 188 30.45 -0.74 7.24
C ASP A 188 29.17 0.08 7.46
N LYS A 189 28.50 0.48 6.38
CA LYS A 189 27.22 1.22 6.45
C LYS A 189 26.09 0.32 6.95
N ALA A 190 26.07 -0.92 6.48
CA ALA A 190 25.07 -1.89 6.89
C ALA A 190 25.16 -2.21 8.38
N GLU A 191 26.36 -2.46 8.88
CA GLU A 191 26.64 -2.76 10.28
C GLU A 191 26.29 -1.58 11.19
N HIS A 192 26.73 -0.37 10.82
CA HIS A 192 26.42 0.84 11.59
C HIS A 192 24.90 1.03 11.78
N LEU A 193 24.14 0.98 10.68
CA LEU A 193 22.71 1.21 10.71
C LEU A 193 21.93 0.08 11.41
N LEU A 194 22.41 -1.16 11.28
CA LEU A 194 21.84 -2.31 11.98
C LEU A 194 22.04 -2.17 13.49
N ASN A 195 23.24 -1.80 13.93
CA ASN A 195 23.55 -1.64 15.34
C ASN A 195 22.72 -0.52 15.97
N GLU A 196 22.58 0.64 15.32
CA GLU A 196 21.69 1.71 15.78
C GLU A 196 20.24 1.21 15.92
N SER A 197 19.76 0.46 14.93
CA SER A 197 18.40 -0.09 14.96
C SER A 197 18.22 -1.13 16.07
N LEU A 198 19.22 -1.98 16.32
CA LEU A 198 19.18 -2.98 17.39
C LEU A 198 19.23 -2.34 18.78
N GLU A 199 20.04 -1.29 18.95
CA GLU A 199 20.11 -0.52 20.20
C GLU A 199 18.75 0.14 20.52
N ASP A 200 18.13 0.75 19.51
CA ASP A 200 16.79 1.32 19.65
C ASP A 200 15.75 0.24 19.94
N ALA A 201 15.80 -0.92 19.27
CA ALA A 201 14.87 -2.02 19.48
C ALA A 201 14.99 -2.59 20.90
N TYR A 202 16.23 -2.70 21.42
CA TYR A 202 16.50 -3.10 22.80
C TYR A 202 15.94 -2.09 23.81
N ARG A 203 16.20 -0.80 23.60
CA ARG A 203 15.71 0.29 24.46
C ARG A 203 14.18 0.32 24.53
N LEU A 204 13.51 0.03 23.42
CA LEU A 204 12.05 0.08 23.28
C LEU A 204 11.36 -1.22 23.72
N GLN A 205 12.11 -2.25 24.15
CA GLN A 205 11.60 -3.60 24.38
C GLN A 205 10.74 -4.10 23.21
N SER A 206 11.19 -3.78 22.00
CA SER A 206 10.44 -4.01 20.78
C SER A 206 10.23 -5.51 20.55
N TRP A 207 9.05 -5.88 20.06
CA TRP A 207 8.75 -7.27 19.69
C TRP A 207 9.72 -7.82 18.64
N TYR A 208 10.39 -6.93 17.89
CA TYR A 208 11.33 -7.26 16.82
C TYR A 208 12.63 -7.89 17.37
N MET A 209 12.83 -7.89 18.70
CA MET A 209 13.91 -8.59 19.39
C MET A 209 13.54 -10.04 19.80
N GLN A 210 12.28 -10.46 19.62
CA GLN A 210 11.76 -11.76 20.09
C GLN A 210 11.54 -12.78 18.97
N VAL A 211 11.90 -12.45 17.72
CA VAL A 211 11.72 -13.31 16.54
C VAL A 211 13.06 -13.81 16.03
#